data_AF-A0A3S1BH60-F1
#
_entry.id   AF-A0A3S1BH60-F1
#
_cell.length_a   1.000
_cell.length_b   1.000
_cell.length_c   1.000
_cell.angle_alpha   90.00
_cell.angle_beta   90.00
_cell.angle_gamma   90.00
#
_symmetry.space_group_name_H-M   'P 1'
#
loop_
_entity.id
_entity.type
_entity.pdbx_description
1 polymer ?
#
loop_
_entity_poly.entity_id
_entity_poly.type
_entity_poly.pdbx_seq_one_letter_code
_entity_poly.pdbx_strand_id
1 'polypeptide(L)'
;MSTITQKEQFVHKAKLAEQAERYDDMAEAMNKCVNYVYSESNGAPLDNEERNLLSVAYKNVVGARRSAWRVVSSIESKTEGSEKKLEMAKQYREKIEKELKQICNDVLELLSKHLIQKAQDDSNHYDSHVFYLKMQGDYYRYLSEVSVNDDRKANVTKSNEAYQKATDIAKSKMLPTHPIRLGLALNFSVFYYEIMNEPEEACKLAKAAFDEAIAQLDQLNEESYKDSTLIMQLLRDNLTELLSKHLIQKAQDDSNHYDSHVFYLKMQGDYYRYLSEVSVNDDRKANVTKSNEAYQKATDIAKSKMLPTHPIRLGLALNFSVFYYEIMNEPEEACKLAKAAFDEAIAQLDQLNEESYKDSTLIMQLLRDNLTLWTSDTQAEAEQEGENQ
;
A
#
# COMPACT_ATOMS: atom_id res chain seq x y z
N MET A 1 26.20 -9.45 41.44
CA MET A 1 25.08 -8.86 40.66
C MET A 1 25.59 -8.66 39.25
N SER A 2 24.80 -8.95 38.21
CA SER A 2 25.21 -8.58 36.84
C SER A 2 25.13 -7.07 36.69
N THR A 3 26.19 -6.44 36.18
CA THR A 3 26.23 -4.99 35.98
C THR A 3 25.57 -4.67 34.63
N ILE A 4 24.41 -4.02 34.65
CA ILE A 4 23.67 -3.65 33.44
C ILE A 4 24.51 -2.67 32.61
N THR A 5 24.77 -3.01 31.35
CA THR A 5 25.56 -2.20 30.41
C THR A 5 24.86 -0.88 30.08
N GLN A 6 25.64 0.11 29.62
CA GLN A 6 25.08 1.42 29.26
C GLN A 6 24.06 1.33 28.10
N LYS A 7 24.27 0.40 27.16
CA LYS A 7 23.33 0.08 26.06
C LYS A 7 21.99 -0.41 26.61
N GLU A 8 22.03 -1.43 27.48
CA GLU A 8 20.83 -2.00 28.12
C GLU A 8 20.08 -0.96 28.97
N GLN A 9 20.79 -0.04 29.64
CA GLN A 9 20.15 1.07 30.37
C GLN A 9 19.36 2.01 29.44
N PHE A 10 19.91 2.35 28.26
CA PHE A 10 19.20 3.19 27.29
C PHE A 10 18.00 2.47 26.68
N VAL A 11 18.16 1.19 26.29
CA VAL A 11 17.06 0.35 25.78
C VAL A 11 15.96 0.18 26.82
N HIS A 12 16.32 -0.06 28.09
CA HIS A 12 15.33 -0.16 29.18
C HIS A 12 14.60 1.18 29.42
N LYS A 13 15.31 2.33 29.38
CA LYS A 13 14.66 3.64 29.44
C LYS A 13 13.69 3.85 28.27
N ALA A 14 14.04 3.42 27.06
CA ALA A 14 13.17 3.53 25.90
C ALA A 14 11.88 2.69 26.07
N LYS A 15 11.98 1.44 26.54
CA LYS A 15 10.80 0.59 26.83
C LYS A 15 9.89 1.18 27.92
N LEU A 16 10.46 1.78 28.97
CA LEU A 16 9.69 2.49 29.99
C LEU A 16 9.01 3.75 29.43
N ALA A 17 9.67 4.49 28.54
CA ALA A 17 9.11 5.66 27.89
C ALA A 17 7.98 5.31 26.90
N GLU A 18 8.11 4.19 26.19
CA GLU A 18 7.06 3.62 25.32
C GLU A 18 5.79 3.28 26.10
N GLN A 19 5.92 2.54 27.22
CA GLN A 19 4.81 2.18 28.11
C GLN A 19 4.13 3.41 28.77
N ALA A 20 4.85 4.53 28.86
CA ALA A 20 4.34 5.79 29.38
C ALA A 20 3.90 6.78 28.27
N GLU A 21 3.88 6.35 27.00
CA GLU A 21 3.60 7.17 25.80
C GLU A 21 4.48 8.43 25.67
N ARG A 22 5.63 8.47 26.34
CA ARG A 22 6.60 9.57 26.33
C ARG A 22 7.58 9.42 25.17
N TYR A 23 7.07 9.50 23.95
CA TYR A 23 7.86 9.24 22.74
C TYR A 23 9.06 10.18 22.56
N ASP A 24 9.01 11.42 23.05
CA ASP A 24 10.16 12.33 23.07
C ASP A 24 11.30 11.81 23.97
N ASP A 25 11.01 11.29 25.17
CA ASP A 25 11.99 10.63 26.05
C ASP A 25 12.50 9.31 25.44
N MET A 26 11.63 8.58 24.73
CA MET A 26 11.97 7.35 24.04
C MET A 26 12.97 7.63 22.90
N ALA A 27 12.74 8.70 22.12
CA ALA A 27 13.63 9.12 21.05
C ALA A 27 14.98 9.61 21.61
N GLU A 28 14.97 10.36 22.71
CA GLU A 28 16.20 10.77 23.41
C GLU A 28 17.02 9.56 23.89
N ALA A 29 16.36 8.55 24.47
CA ALA A 29 16.99 7.32 24.93
C ALA A 29 17.60 6.52 23.77
N MET A 30 16.85 6.33 22.67
CA MET A 30 17.33 5.61 21.49
C MET A 30 18.43 6.37 20.74
N ASN A 31 18.38 7.71 20.69
CA ASN A 31 19.46 8.54 20.14
C ASN A 31 20.78 8.31 20.91
N LYS A 32 20.73 8.33 22.24
CA LYS A 32 21.88 8.03 23.10
C LYS A 32 22.35 6.58 22.95
N CYS A 33 21.44 5.63 22.79
CA CYS A 33 21.77 4.23 22.52
C CYS A 33 22.58 4.10 21.22
N VAL A 34 22.11 4.69 20.11
CA VAL A 34 22.84 4.67 18.83
C VAL A 34 24.20 5.33 19.00
N ASN A 35 24.28 6.58 19.47
CA ASN A 35 25.56 7.27 19.61
C ASN A 35 26.56 6.49 20.46
N TYR A 36 26.14 5.94 21.61
CA TYR A 36 26.99 5.10 22.47
C TYR A 36 27.48 3.83 21.77
N VAL A 37 26.61 3.12 21.05
CA VAL A 37 26.98 1.89 20.32
C VAL A 37 28.04 2.18 19.25
N TYR A 38 27.94 3.33 18.59
CA TYR A 38 28.86 3.73 17.53
C TYR A 38 30.17 4.36 18.02
N SER A 39 30.18 5.00 19.20
CA SER A 39 31.41 5.59 19.77
C SER A 39 32.19 4.62 20.68
N GLU A 40 31.49 3.82 21.51
CA GLU A 40 32.11 3.02 22.59
C GLU A 40 31.99 1.50 22.39
N SER A 41 31.08 1.01 21.54
CA SER A 41 30.77 -0.43 21.40
C SER A 41 31.24 -1.03 20.05
N ASN A 42 32.35 -0.52 19.50
CA ASN A 42 32.90 -0.90 18.18
C ASN A 42 31.90 -0.79 16.99
N GLY A 43 30.76 -0.13 17.16
CA GLY A 43 29.72 -0.02 16.14
C GLY A 43 29.03 -1.35 15.83
N ALA A 44 28.72 -2.14 16.85
CA ALA A 44 27.84 -3.31 16.73
C ALA A 44 26.46 -2.91 16.14
N PRO A 45 25.86 -3.70 15.23
CA PRO A 45 24.53 -3.38 14.71
C PRO A 45 23.44 -3.36 15.80
N LEU A 46 22.38 -2.58 15.57
CA LEU A 46 21.15 -2.71 16.36
C LEU A 46 20.42 -4.00 15.97
N ASP A 47 19.97 -4.75 16.98
CA ASP A 47 19.09 -5.90 16.76
C ASP A 47 17.69 -5.46 16.28
N ASN A 48 16.80 -6.43 16.06
CA ASN A 48 15.46 -6.15 15.53
C ASN A 48 14.56 -5.43 16.54
N GLU A 49 14.70 -5.67 17.85
CA GLU A 49 13.92 -4.98 18.89
C GLU A 49 14.38 -3.53 19.03
N GLU A 50 15.69 -3.31 19.11
CA GLU A 50 16.30 -1.98 19.18
C GLU A 50 15.99 -1.13 17.95
N ARG A 51 16.02 -1.74 16.76
CA ARG A 51 15.64 -1.08 15.51
C ARG A 51 14.15 -0.72 15.46
N ASN A 52 13.29 -1.58 16.01
CA ASN A 52 11.86 -1.29 16.15
C ASN A 52 11.61 -0.13 17.13
N LEU A 53 12.22 -0.16 18.32
CA LEU A 53 12.14 0.91 19.33
C LEU A 53 12.57 2.27 18.74
N LEU A 54 13.68 2.32 18.00
CA LEU A 54 14.14 3.53 17.31
C LEU A 54 13.08 4.07 16.34
N SER A 55 12.46 3.19 15.56
CA SER A 55 11.44 3.55 14.57
C SER A 55 10.14 4.02 15.24
N VAL A 56 9.63 3.28 16.23
CA VAL A 56 8.41 3.62 16.99
C VAL A 56 8.56 4.97 17.69
N ALA A 57 9.70 5.22 18.33
CA ALA A 57 9.99 6.48 19.01
C ALA A 57 9.88 7.67 18.06
N TYR A 58 10.71 7.69 17.01
CA TYR A 58 10.76 8.83 16.09
C TYR A 58 9.50 8.94 15.20
N LYS A 59 8.84 7.83 14.84
CA LYS A 59 7.54 7.83 14.14
C LYS A 59 6.49 8.60 14.93
N ASN A 60 6.36 8.35 16.23
CA ASN A 60 5.37 9.02 17.06
C ASN A 60 5.74 10.50 17.30
N VAL A 61 7.01 10.79 17.60
CA VAL A 61 7.50 12.17 17.76
C VAL A 61 7.24 13.01 16.50
N VAL A 62 7.66 12.54 15.31
CA VAL A 62 7.44 13.28 14.06
C VAL A 62 5.98 13.30 13.64
N GLY A 63 5.22 12.23 13.91
CA GLY A 63 3.79 12.11 13.63
C GLY A 63 2.96 13.17 14.36
N ALA A 64 3.24 13.39 15.66
CA ALA A 64 2.60 14.44 16.44
C ALA A 64 2.86 15.85 15.84
N ARG A 65 4.12 16.16 15.47
CA ARG A 65 4.48 17.46 14.89
C ARG A 65 3.88 17.65 13.48
N ARG A 66 3.86 16.61 12.63
CA ARG A 66 3.18 16.65 11.31
C ARG A 66 1.69 16.91 11.44
N SER A 67 1.02 16.27 12.40
CA SER A 67 -0.42 16.47 12.66
C SER A 67 -0.71 17.89 13.17
N ALA A 68 0.07 18.39 14.12
CA ALA A 68 -0.02 19.76 14.59
C ALA A 68 0.21 20.78 13.46
N TRP A 69 1.24 20.56 12.63
CA TRP A 69 1.53 21.41 11.47
C TRP A 69 0.35 21.46 10.49
N ARG A 70 -0.22 20.32 10.09
CA ARG A 70 -1.39 20.28 9.19
C ARG A 70 -2.58 21.08 9.73
N VAL A 71 -2.86 20.96 11.03
CA VAL A 71 -3.95 21.71 11.69
C VAL A 71 -3.67 23.21 11.65
N VAL A 72 -2.46 23.65 12.02
CA VAL A 72 -2.12 25.09 12.06
C VAL A 72 -2.06 25.70 10.65
N SER A 73 -1.51 24.99 9.66
CA SER A 73 -1.54 25.41 8.24
C SER A 73 -2.97 25.53 7.69
N SER A 74 -3.91 24.69 8.15
CA SER A 74 -5.33 24.77 7.79
C SER A 74 -6.04 25.94 8.48
N ILE A 75 -5.61 26.33 9.68
CA ILE A 75 -6.09 27.53 10.37
C ILE A 75 -5.56 28.80 9.70
N GLU A 76 -4.26 28.85 9.39
CA GLU A 76 -3.61 29.97 8.70
C GLU A 76 -4.28 30.26 7.35
N SER A 77 -4.46 29.23 6.50
CA SER A 77 -5.06 29.39 5.18
C SER A 77 -6.54 29.79 5.18
N LYS A 78 -7.26 29.57 6.29
CA LYS A 78 -8.69 29.96 6.46
C LYS A 78 -8.89 31.22 7.29
N THR A 79 -7.82 31.88 7.75
CA THR A 79 -7.92 33.07 8.61
C THR A 79 -8.10 34.33 7.76
N GLU A 80 -9.34 34.77 7.61
CA GLU A 80 -9.70 36.02 6.90
C GLU A 80 -9.94 37.19 7.87
N GLY A 81 -9.88 38.42 7.35
CA GLY A 81 -10.32 39.64 8.04
C GLY A 81 -9.51 40.08 9.26
N SER A 82 -8.39 39.41 9.61
CA SER A 82 -7.56 39.79 10.75
C SER A 82 -6.09 39.45 10.55
N GLU A 83 -5.31 40.42 10.05
CA GLU A 83 -3.85 40.32 9.84
C GLU A 83 -3.10 39.83 11.09
N LYS A 84 -3.49 40.33 12.28
CA LYS A 84 -2.86 39.93 13.55
C LYS A 84 -3.06 38.44 13.87
N LYS A 85 -4.24 37.87 13.57
CA LYS A 85 -4.49 36.43 13.77
C LYS A 85 -3.72 35.59 12.75
N LEU A 86 -3.67 36.05 11.50
CA LEU A 86 -2.93 35.39 10.42
C LEU A 86 -1.43 35.31 10.76
N GLU A 87 -0.83 36.42 11.19
CA GLU A 87 0.58 36.47 11.60
C GLU A 87 0.86 35.59 12.84
N MET A 88 -0.05 35.53 13.82
CA MET A 88 0.07 34.60 14.96
C MET A 88 0.03 33.13 14.53
N ALA A 89 -0.87 32.76 13.60
CA ALA A 89 -0.95 31.40 13.07
C ALA A 89 0.34 31.03 12.32
N LYS A 90 0.81 31.92 11.45
CA LYS A 90 2.06 31.79 10.69
C LYS A 90 3.29 31.58 11.58
N GLN A 91 3.48 32.43 12.60
CA GLN A 91 4.60 32.29 13.54
C GLN A 91 4.56 30.94 14.29
N TYR A 92 3.37 30.45 14.61
CA TYR A 92 3.21 29.15 15.27
C TYR A 92 3.45 27.97 14.31
N ARG A 93 3.01 28.05 13.05
CA ARG A 93 3.38 27.09 12.00
C ARG A 93 4.89 27.02 11.84
N GLU A 94 5.56 28.15 11.66
CA GLU A 94 7.02 28.23 11.48
C GLU A 94 7.80 27.70 12.68
N LYS A 95 7.24 27.78 13.91
CA LYS A 95 7.81 27.11 15.09
C LYS A 95 7.73 25.59 14.94
N ILE A 96 6.57 25.04 14.61
CA ILE A 96 6.38 23.59 14.42
C ILE A 96 7.27 23.06 13.28
N GLU A 97 7.43 23.83 12.20
CA GLU A 97 8.34 23.47 11.09
C GLU A 97 9.79 23.36 11.54
N LYS A 98 10.27 24.25 12.43
CA LYS A 98 11.63 24.18 12.98
C LYS A 98 11.81 22.93 13.84
N GLU A 99 10.84 22.62 14.71
CA GLU A 99 10.86 21.40 15.52
C GLU A 99 10.87 20.14 14.63
N LEU A 100 9.98 20.07 13.64
CA LEU A 100 9.90 18.95 12.68
C LEU A 100 11.19 18.79 11.88
N LYS A 101 11.74 19.89 11.35
CA LYS A 101 13.02 19.89 10.61
C LYS A 101 14.18 19.40 11.47
N GLN A 102 14.24 19.80 12.74
CA GLN A 102 15.25 19.29 13.68
C GLN A 102 15.12 17.78 13.89
N ILE A 103 13.92 17.30 14.24
CA ILE A 103 13.65 15.86 14.46
C ILE A 103 14.03 15.02 13.22
N CYS A 104 13.70 15.50 12.01
CA CYS A 104 14.07 14.79 10.79
C CYS A 104 15.58 14.80 10.54
N ASN A 105 16.26 15.92 10.77
CA ASN A 105 17.71 16.01 10.61
C ASN A 105 18.46 15.12 11.61
N ASP A 106 18.03 15.08 12.88
CA ASP A 106 18.62 14.21 13.91
C ASP A 106 18.58 12.73 13.47
N VAL A 107 17.43 12.28 12.94
CA VAL A 107 17.28 10.91 12.43
C VAL A 107 18.12 10.67 11.17
N LEU A 108 18.12 11.61 10.23
CA LEU A 108 18.90 11.49 8.99
C LEU A 108 20.41 11.47 9.26
N GLU A 109 20.88 12.18 10.30
CA GLU A 109 22.24 12.14 10.78
C GLU A 109 22.61 10.76 11.34
N LEU A 110 21.80 10.19 12.24
CA LEU A 110 21.98 8.82 12.74
C LEU A 110 21.96 7.78 11.61
N LEU A 111 21.06 7.92 10.63
CA LEU A 111 20.96 7.00 9.51
C LEU A 111 22.20 7.07 8.60
N SER A 112 22.63 8.27 8.23
CA SER A 112 23.71 8.48 7.26
C SER A 112 25.12 8.28 7.82
N LYS A 113 25.38 8.68 9.08
CA LYS A 113 26.70 8.52 9.70
C LYS A 113 26.98 7.13 10.25
N HIS A 114 25.92 6.37 10.56
CA HIS A 114 26.03 5.20 11.42
C HIS A 114 25.26 4.00 10.86
N LEU A 115 23.92 4.07 10.82
CA LEU A 115 23.08 2.88 10.65
C LEU A 115 23.12 2.29 9.23
N ILE A 116 23.05 3.12 8.18
CA ILE A 116 23.05 2.65 6.79
C ILE A 116 24.41 2.04 6.42
N GLN A 117 25.52 2.70 6.79
CA GLN A 117 26.85 2.22 6.43
C GLN A 117 27.14 0.83 7.04
N LYS A 118 26.83 0.62 8.33
CA LYS A 118 26.99 -0.69 8.96
C LYS A 118 26.07 -1.76 8.39
N ALA A 119 24.83 -1.40 8.04
CA ALA A 119 23.90 -2.33 7.42
C ALA A 119 24.30 -2.71 5.98
N GLN A 120 25.05 -1.84 5.29
CA GLN A 120 25.62 -2.14 3.97
C GLN A 120 26.81 -3.10 4.05
N ASP A 121 27.62 -3.03 5.11
CA ASP A 121 28.77 -3.92 5.33
C ASP A 121 28.35 -5.36 5.70
N ASP A 122 27.14 -5.56 6.25
CA ASP A 122 26.61 -6.87 6.64
C ASP A 122 25.82 -7.53 5.51
N SER A 123 26.50 -8.37 4.73
CA SER A 123 25.93 -9.09 3.58
C SER A 123 24.80 -10.06 3.92
N ASN A 124 24.60 -10.41 5.20
CA ASN A 124 23.55 -11.32 5.65
C ASN A 124 22.32 -10.59 6.22
N HIS A 125 22.41 -9.29 6.53
CA HIS A 125 21.33 -8.52 7.17
C HIS A 125 20.72 -7.42 6.28
N TYR A 126 20.41 -7.79 5.03
CA TYR A 126 19.77 -6.89 4.05
C TYR A 126 18.46 -6.26 4.56
N ASP A 127 17.71 -6.95 5.42
CA ASP A 127 16.52 -6.40 6.10
C ASP A 127 16.79 -5.08 6.82
N SER A 128 17.93 -4.99 7.51
CA SER A 128 18.33 -3.79 8.24
C SER A 128 18.67 -2.64 7.26
N HIS A 129 19.33 -2.96 6.15
CA HIS A 129 19.70 -1.98 5.14
C HIS A 129 18.47 -1.41 4.42
N VAL A 130 17.55 -2.27 3.99
CA VAL A 130 16.26 -1.85 3.40
C VAL A 130 15.44 -1.04 4.41
N PHE A 131 15.39 -1.46 5.68
CA PHE A 131 14.70 -0.73 6.74
C PHE A 131 15.26 0.70 6.93
N TYR A 132 16.58 0.87 7.03
CA TYR A 132 17.20 2.17 7.22
C TYR A 132 17.11 3.06 5.98
N LEU A 133 17.20 2.52 4.77
CA LEU A 133 16.97 3.27 3.53
C LEU A 133 15.49 3.71 3.40
N LYS A 134 14.54 2.82 3.71
CA LYS A 134 13.11 3.17 3.79
C LYS A 134 12.89 4.31 4.80
N MET A 135 13.49 4.21 5.98
CA MET A 135 13.41 5.24 7.01
C MET A 135 14.01 6.56 6.51
N GLN A 136 15.16 6.53 5.83
CA GLN A 136 15.75 7.72 5.20
C GLN A 136 14.81 8.36 4.17
N GLY A 137 14.16 7.56 3.33
CA GLY A 137 13.12 8.00 2.40
C GLY A 137 11.95 8.69 3.11
N ASP A 138 11.46 8.08 4.20
CA ASP A 138 10.39 8.63 5.04
C ASP A 138 10.74 9.99 5.65
N TYR A 139 11.94 10.17 6.21
CA TYR A 139 12.33 11.46 6.82
C TYR A 139 12.62 12.56 5.79
N TYR A 140 13.18 12.23 4.62
CA TYR A 140 13.27 13.21 3.52
C TYR A 140 11.90 13.58 2.95
N ARG A 141 10.94 12.65 2.91
CA ARG A 141 9.54 12.94 2.58
C ARG A 141 8.92 13.92 3.57
N TYR A 142 9.06 13.69 4.88
CA TYR A 142 8.54 14.61 5.90
C TYR A 142 9.17 16.00 5.81
N LEU A 143 10.46 16.11 5.47
CA LEU A 143 11.09 17.40 5.18
C LEU A 143 10.52 18.06 3.91
N SER A 144 10.18 17.28 2.86
CA SER A 144 9.60 17.81 1.63
C SER A 144 8.16 18.35 1.78
N GLU A 145 7.43 17.90 2.81
CA GLU A 145 6.09 18.41 3.15
C GLU A 145 6.14 19.84 3.70
N VAL A 146 7.22 20.21 4.40
CA VAL A 146 7.39 21.50 5.10
C VAL A 146 8.48 22.41 4.52
N SER A 147 9.10 22.00 3.43
CA SER A 147 10.09 22.80 2.69
C SER A 147 9.45 23.41 1.44
N VAL A 148 10.02 24.54 1.01
CA VAL A 148 9.60 25.28 -0.19
C VAL A 148 10.75 25.37 -1.19
N ASN A 149 10.43 25.72 -2.44
CA ASN A 149 11.41 26.01 -3.50
C ASN A 149 12.49 24.93 -3.64
N ASP A 150 13.77 25.31 -3.66
CA ASP A 150 14.87 24.39 -3.94
C ASP A 150 15.18 23.42 -2.79
N ASP A 151 14.93 23.82 -1.53
CA ASP A 151 14.98 22.90 -0.38
C ASP A 151 13.96 21.77 -0.54
N ARG A 152 12.75 22.09 -1.04
CA ARG A 152 11.74 21.06 -1.36
C ARG A 152 12.28 20.11 -2.42
N LYS A 153 12.75 20.63 -3.55
CA LYS A 153 13.29 19.81 -4.66
C LYS A 153 14.40 18.88 -4.17
N ALA A 154 15.37 19.39 -3.41
CA ALA A 154 16.47 18.60 -2.87
C ALA A 154 15.99 17.48 -1.94
N ASN A 155 14.99 17.73 -1.08
CA ASN A 155 14.41 16.72 -0.21
C ASN A 155 13.59 15.67 -0.99
N VAL A 156 12.86 16.09 -2.03
CA VAL A 156 12.14 15.18 -2.94
C VAL A 156 13.11 14.22 -3.64
N THR A 157 14.19 14.74 -4.24
CA THR A 157 15.22 13.91 -4.89
C THR A 157 15.84 12.90 -3.94
N LYS A 158 16.24 13.33 -2.73
CA LYS A 158 16.85 12.44 -1.73
C LYS A 158 15.88 11.38 -1.19
N SER A 159 14.60 11.73 -1.04
CA SER A 159 13.55 10.78 -0.65
C SER A 159 13.37 9.70 -1.73
N ASN A 160 13.24 10.10 -2.99
CA ASN A 160 13.11 9.20 -4.13
C ASN A 160 14.34 8.27 -4.27
N GLU A 161 15.56 8.82 -4.18
CA GLU A 161 16.79 8.03 -4.22
C GLU A 161 16.85 6.97 -3.10
N ALA A 162 16.45 7.31 -1.88
CA ALA A 162 16.48 6.39 -0.75
C ALA A 162 15.44 5.27 -0.91
N TYR A 163 14.21 5.60 -1.32
CA TYR A 163 13.19 4.59 -1.62
C TYR A 163 13.54 3.70 -2.81
N GLN A 164 14.13 4.25 -3.88
CA GLN A 164 14.55 3.45 -5.03
C GLN A 164 15.67 2.46 -4.64
N LYS A 165 16.72 2.92 -3.97
CA LYS A 165 17.81 2.05 -3.45
C LYS A 165 17.26 0.95 -2.54
N ALA A 166 16.32 1.28 -1.65
CA ALA A 166 15.65 0.28 -0.82
C ALA A 166 14.86 -0.74 -1.65
N THR A 167 14.20 -0.28 -2.72
CA THR A 167 13.34 -1.12 -3.60
C THR A 167 14.18 -2.09 -4.42
N ASP A 168 15.32 -1.66 -4.95
CA ASP A 168 16.22 -2.50 -5.75
C ASP A 168 16.83 -3.64 -4.89
N ILE A 169 17.20 -3.34 -3.64
CA ILE A 169 17.65 -4.36 -2.67
C ILE A 169 16.49 -5.27 -2.28
N ALA A 170 15.32 -4.71 -1.95
CA ALA A 170 14.16 -5.50 -1.53
C ALA A 170 13.68 -6.47 -2.63
N LYS A 171 13.64 -6.03 -3.89
CA LYS A 171 13.26 -6.88 -5.03
C LYS A 171 14.24 -8.01 -5.30
N SER A 172 15.53 -7.83 -4.99
CA SER A 172 16.58 -8.82 -5.24
C SER A 172 16.89 -9.76 -4.06
N LYS A 173 16.44 -9.42 -2.85
CA LYS A 173 16.77 -10.17 -1.61
C LYS A 173 15.58 -10.65 -0.78
N MET A 174 14.40 -10.04 -0.91
CA MET A 174 13.26 -10.27 -0.02
C MET A 174 12.07 -10.85 -0.79
N LEU A 175 11.32 -11.77 -0.19
CA LEU A 175 10.06 -12.26 -0.78
C LEU A 175 9.05 -11.10 -0.92
N PRO A 176 8.17 -11.09 -1.94
CA PRO A 176 7.12 -10.08 -2.11
C PRO A 176 6.24 -9.88 -0.88
N THR A 177 5.95 -10.96 -0.16
CA THR A 177 5.18 -11.00 1.09
C THR A 177 5.93 -10.39 2.28
N HIS A 178 7.25 -10.16 2.20
CA HIS A 178 8.03 -9.74 3.37
C HIS A 178 7.55 -8.37 3.93
N PRO A 179 7.19 -8.26 5.23
CA PRO A 179 6.60 -7.04 5.81
C PRO A 179 7.36 -5.73 5.52
N ILE A 180 8.69 -5.74 5.60
CA ILE A 180 9.54 -4.58 5.25
C ILE A 180 9.41 -4.18 3.76
N ARG A 181 9.32 -5.14 2.82
CA ARG A 181 9.15 -4.88 1.38
C ARG A 181 7.76 -4.31 1.08
N LEU A 182 6.71 -4.89 1.68
CA LEU A 182 5.35 -4.37 1.60
C LEU A 182 5.26 -2.95 2.17
N GLY A 183 5.81 -2.72 3.36
CA GLY A 183 5.80 -1.41 4.02
C GLY A 183 6.64 -0.35 3.29
N LEU A 184 7.68 -0.76 2.56
CA LEU A 184 8.43 0.10 1.65
C LEU A 184 7.56 0.52 0.45
N ALA A 185 6.93 -0.44 -0.23
CA ALA A 185 6.05 -0.15 -1.37
C ALA A 185 4.87 0.75 -0.97
N LEU A 186 4.31 0.55 0.24
CA LEU A 186 3.27 1.39 0.83
C LEU A 186 3.73 2.84 0.99
N ASN A 187 4.91 3.06 1.57
CA ASN A 187 5.39 4.42 1.83
C ASN A 187 5.89 5.11 0.54
N PHE A 188 6.41 4.35 -0.42
CA PHE A 188 6.87 4.89 -1.70
C PHE A 188 5.71 5.21 -2.66
N SER A 189 4.60 4.47 -2.62
CA SER A 189 3.38 4.86 -3.36
C SER A 189 2.74 6.13 -2.80
N VAL A 190 2.70 6.26 -1.47
CA VAL A 190 2.30 7.52 -0.80
C VAL A 190 3.22 8.68 -1.19
N PHE A 191 4.53 8.45 -1.35
CA PHE A 191 5.46 9.47 -1.85
C PHE A 191 5.14 9.91 -3.30
N TYR A 192 4.94 8.98 -4.23
CA TYR A 192 4.55 9.31 -5.60
C TYR A 192 3.25 10.13 -5.64
N TYR A 193 2.26 9.76 -4.82
CA TYR A 193 0.99 10.47 -4.75
C TYR A 193 1.10 11.84 -4.06
N GLU A 194 1.47 11.89 -2.78
CA GLU A 194 1.41 13.12 -1.96
C GLU A 194 2.50 14.14 -2.31
N ILE A 195 3.65 13.70 -2.85
CA ILE A 195 4.84 14.54 -2.99
C ILE A 195 5.20 14.81 -4.44
N MET A 196 5.24 13.76 -5.28
CA MET A 196 5.51 13.88 -6.72
C MET A 196 4.28 14.34 -7.51
N ASN A 197 3.07 14.14 -6.98
CA ASN A 197 1.80 14.36 -7.68
C ASN A 197 1.66 13.45 -8.93
N GLU A 198 2.10 12.20 -8.78
CA GLU A 198 2.10 11.15 -9.81
C GLU A 198 1.18 9.98 -9.37
N PRO A 199 -0.16 10.17 -9.37
CA PRO A 199 -1.10 9.17 -8.86
C PRO A 199 -1.11 7.85 -9.67
N GLU A 200 -0.74 7.91 -10.95
CA GLU A 200 -0.68 6.73 -11.83
C GLU A 200 0.51 5.82 -11.45
N GLU A 201 1.70 6.38 -11.23
CA GLU A 201 2.86 5.61 -10.75
C GLU A 201 2.67 5.15 -9.30
N ALA A 202 2.03 5.95 -8.44
CA ALA A 202 1.63 5.53 -7.10
C ALA A 202 0.73 4.28 -7.12
N CYS A 203 -0.32 4.30 -7.96
CA CYS A 203 -1.24 3.17 -8.12
C CYS A 203 -0.52 1.95 -8.71
N LYS A 204 0.32 2.14 -9.74
CA LYS A 204 1.10 1.08 -10.39
C LYS A 204 2.08 0.40 -9.43
N LEU A 205 2.77 1.17 -8.59
CA LEU A 205 3.70 0.63 -7.58
C LEU A 205 2.96 -0.17 -6.51
N ALA A 206 1.88 0.38 -5.95
CA ALA A 206 1.11 -0.31 -4.91
C ALA A 206 0.40 -1.55 -5.46
N LYS A 207 -0.12 -1.49 -6.70
CA LYS A 207 -0.72 -2.64 -7.41
C LYS A 207 0.29 -3.76 -7.58
N ALA A 208 1.47 -3.46 -8.14
CA ALA A 208 2.51 -4.46 -8.33
C ALA A 208 2.90 -5.14 -7.01
N ALA A 209 3.09 -4.37 -5.93
CA ALA A 209 3.43 -4.92 -4.62
C ALA A 209 2.31 -5.79 -4.02
N PHE A 210 1.03 -5.42 -4.22
CA PHE A 210 -0.11 -6.21 -3.75
C PHE A 210 -0.25 -7.52 -4.55
N ASP A 211 -0.23 -7.44 -5.88
CA ASP A 211 -0.39 -8.60 -6.76
C ASP A 211 0.76 -9.61 -6.60
N GLU A 212 2.01 -9.14 -6.52
CA GLU A 212 3.19 -9.97 -6.28
C GLU A 212 3.12 -10.71 -4.93
N ALA A 213 2.49 -10.10 -3.91
CA ALA A 213 2.35 -10.67 -2.57
C ALA A 213 1.19 -11.67 -2.45
N ILE A 214 0.04 -11.39 -3.08
CA ILE A 214 -1.07 -12.35 -3.19
C ILE A 214 -0.59 -13.65 -3.82
N ALA A 215 0.21 -13.57 -4.89
CA ALA A 215 0.71 -14.72 -5.64
C ALA A 215 1.70 -15.63 -4.86
N GLN A 216 2.08 -15.28 -3.62
CA GLN A 216 2.97 -16.07 -2.75
C GLN A 216 2.46 -16.13 -1.30
N LEU A 217 1.20 -15.77 -1.05
CA LEU A 217 0.63 -15.67 0.30
C LEU A 217 0.40 -17.05 0.94
N ASP A 218 0.16 -18.06 0.11
CA ASP A 218 -0.01 -19.48 0.44
C ASP A 218 1.24 -20.13 1.08
N GLN A 219 2.41 -19.53 0.86
CA GLN A 219 3.71 -20.05 1.33
C GLN A 219 4.09 -19.57 2.75
N LEU A 220 3.23 -18.76 3.40
CA LEU A 220 3.53 -18.17 4.70
C LEU A 220 3.13 -19.07 5.88
N ASN A 221 3.89 -18.99 6.97
CA ASN A 221 3.46 -19.48 8.28
C ASN A 221 2.47 -18.51 8.94
N GLU A 222 1.73 -18.97 9.96
CA GLU A 222 0.62 -18.20 10.57
C GLU A 222 1.04 -16.83 11.14
N GLU A 223 2.25 -16.71 11.70
CA GLU A 223 2.78 -15.46 12.26
C GLU A 223 3.12 -14.47 11.13
N SER A 224 3.90 -14.92 10.14
CA SER A 224 4.28 -14.11 8.98
C SER A 224 3.06 -13.71 8.13
N TYR A 225 2.03 -14.57 8.07
CA TYR A 225 0.78 -14.30 7.39
C TYR A 225 0.04 -13.10 8.00
N LYS A 226 -0.05 -13.01 9.33
CA LYS A 226 -0.74 -11.90 10.02
C LYS A 226 -0.06 -10.56 9.77
N ASP A 227 1.26 -10.48 9.88
CA ASP A 227 2.01 -9.25 9.63
C ASP A 227 1.93 -8.81 8.15
N SER A 228 2.02 -9.77 7.23
CA SER A 228 1.97 -9.48 5.79
C SER A 228 0.59 -9.01 5.36
N THR A 229 -0.47 -9.70 5.78
CA THR A 229 -1.86 -9.35 5.46
C THR A 229 -2.28 -8.00 6.01
N LEU A 230 -1.82 -7.62 7.21
CA LEU A 230 -2.08 -6.29 7.78
C LEU A 230 -1.50 -5.16 6.91
N ILE A 231 -0.29 -5.34 6.35
CA ILE A 231 0.32 -4.32 5.48
C ILE A 231 -0.30 -4.34 4.08
N MET A 232 -0.66 -5.52 3.55
CA MET A 232 -1.43 -5.65 2.31
C MET A 232 -2.81 -4.97 2.44
N GLN A 233 -3.43 -5.02 3.62
CA GLN A 233 -4.68 -4.31 3.90
C GLN A 233 -4.50 -2.79 3.73
N LEU A 234 -3.42 -2.22 4.30
CA LEU A 234 -3.08 -0.80 4.15
C LEU A 234 -2.73 -0.41 2.71
N LEU A 235 -1.97 -1.25 1.99
CA LEU A 235 -1.68 -1.05 0.56
C LEU A 235 -2.97 -0.96 -0.25
N ARG A 236 -3.93 -1.84 0.03
CA ARG A 236 -5.21 -1.89 -0.68
C ARG A 236 -6.16 -0.77 -0.27
N ASP A 237 -6.15 -0.31 0.98
CA ASP A 237 -6.89 0.91 1.37
C ASP A 237 -6.37 2.13 0.61
N ASN A 238 -5.04 2.32 0.57
CA ASN A 238 -4.43 3.38 -0.21
C ASN A 238 -4.75 3.26 -1.71
N LEU A 239 -4.64 2.08 -2.31
CA LEU A 239 -5.04 1.84 -3.71
C LEU A 239 -6.50 2.21 -3.97
N THR A 240 -7.40 1.81 -3.07
CA THR A 240 -8.83 2.08 -3.16
C THR A 240 -9.13 3.58 -3.07
N GLU A 241 -8.42 4.29 -2.20
CA GLU A 241 -8.50 5.74 -2.08
C GLU A 241 -7.96 6.46 -3.32
N LEU A 242 -6.80 6.02 -3.85
CA LEU A 242 -6.20 6.55 -5.09
C LEU A 242 -7.13 6.34 -6.30
N LEU A 243 -7.68 5.15 -6.44
CA LEU A 243 -8.64 4.80 -7.50
C LEU A 243 -9.88 5.70 -7.39
N SER A 244 -10.54 5.73 -6.23
CA SER A 244 -11.80 6.46 -6.06
C SER A 244 -11.66 7.98 -6.13
N LYS A 245 -10.64 8.58 -5.50
CA LYS A 245 -10.50 10.05 -5.45
C LYS A 245 -9.87 10.65 -6.71
N HIS A 246 -9.07 9.90 -7.46
CA HIS A 246 -8.28 10.45 -8.57
C HIS A 246 -8.52 9.72 -9.89
N LEU A 247 -8.21 8.43 -9.97
CA LEU A 247 -8.15 7.74 -11.28
C LEU A 247 -9.54 7.51 -11.89
N ILE A 248 -10.52 7.10 -11.07
CA ILE A 248 -11.92 6.93 -11.49
C ILE A 248 -12.53 8.29 -11.84
N GLN A 249 -12.36 9.32 -10.98
CA GLN A 249 -12.89 10.67 -11.26
C GLN A 249 -12.29 11.27 -12.54
N LYS A 250 -10.97 11.20 -12.72
CA LYS A 250 -10.27 11.66 -13.93
C LYS A 250 -10.77 10.94 -15.19
N ALA A 251 -11.01 9.62 -15.11
CA ALA A 251 -11.53 8.83 -16.23
C ALA A 251 -13.05 9.00 -16.44
N GLN A 252 -13.79 9.49 -15.45
CA GLN A 252 -15.19 9.89 -15.58
C GLN A 252 -15.33 11.25 -16.27
N ASP A 253 -14.44 12.19 -15.96
CA ASP A 253 -14.45 13.54 -16.52
C ASP A 253 -13.95 13.56 -17.99
N ASP A 254 -13.19 12.55 -18.42
CA ASP A 254 -12.80 12.34 -19.82
C ASP A 254 -13.80 11.42 -20.55
N SER A 255 -14.69 12.04 -21.34
CA SER A 255 -15.74 11.34 -22.09
C SER A 255 -15.23 10.36 -23.16
N ASN A 256 -13.95 10.40 -23.51
CA ASN A 256 -13.33 9.50 -24.49
C ASN A 256 -12.51 8.36 -23.86
N HIS A 257 -12.31 8.34 -22.54
CA HIS A 257 -11.51 7.30 -21.84
C HIS A 257 -12.35 6.38 -20.93
N TYR A 258 -13.49 5.92 -21.45
CA TYR A 258 -14.34 4.93 -20.79
C TYR A 258 -13.62 3.60 -20.50
N ASP A 259 -12.64 3.21 -21.32
CA ASP A 259 -11.81 2.02 -21.10
C ASP A 259 -11.07 2.08 -19.75
N SER A 260 -10.42 3.22 -19.47
CA SER A 260 -9.73 3.47 -18.20
C SER A 260 -10.70 3.50 -17.03
N HIS A 261 -11.90 4.10 -17.21
CA HIS A 261 -12.92 4.15 -16.17
C HIS A 261 -13.41 2.75 -15.78
N VAL A 262 -13.76 1.92 -16.77
CA VAL A 262 -14.16 0.52 -16.55
C VAL A 262 -13.02 -0.29 -15.93
N PHE A 263 -11.78 -0.09 -16.40
CA PHE A 263 -10.60 -0.75 -15.85
C PHE A 263 -10.36 -0.42 -14.37
N TYR A 264 -10.46 0.85 -13.97
CA TYR A 264 -10.27 1.26 -12.57
C TYR A 264 -11.41 0.81 -11.66
N LEU A 265 -12.66 0.81 -12.12
CA LEU A 265 -13.79 0.27 -11.37
C LEU A 265 -13.69 -1.26 -11.22
N LYS A 266 -13.32 -1.98 -12.29
CA LYS A 266 -13.02 -3.42 -12.23
C LYS A 266 -11.94 -3.70 -11.19
N MET A 267 -10.83 -2.95 -11.23
CA MET A 267 -9.71 -3.09 -10.29
C MET A 267 -10.14 -2.85 -8.83
N GLN A 268 -11.01 -1.87 -8.60
CA GLN A 268 -11.60 -1.64 -7.27
C GLN A 268 -12.47 -2.84 -6.83
N GLY A 269 -13.25 -3.42 -7.74
CA GLY A 269 -14.01 -4.66 -7.50
C GLY A 269 -13.12 -5.84 -7.15
N ASP A 270 -12.06 -6.06 -7.92
CA ASP A 270 -11.04 -7.10 -7.70
C ASP A 270 -10.44 -6.98 -6.30
N TYR A 271 -10.03 -5.77 -5.90
CA TYR A 271 -9.43 -5.56 -4.58
C TYR A 271 -10.39 -5.81 -3.42
N TYR A 272 -11.67 -5.42 -3.53
CA TYR A 272 -12.64 -5.74 -2.49
C TYR A 272 -13.01 -7.23 -2.46
N ARG A 273 -12.94 -7.93 -3.60
CA ARG A 273 -13.12 -9.40 -3.67
C ARG A 273 -12.07 -10.12 -2.84
N TYR A 274 -10.79 -9.85 -3.09
CA TYR A 274 -9.68 -10.47 -2.34
C TYR A 274 -9.75 -10.26 -0.83
N LEU A 275 -10.42 -9.20 -0.35
CA LEU A 275 -10.67 -9.04 1.09
C LEU A 275 -11.78 -9.92 1.62
N SER A 276 -12.85 -10.12 0.86
CA SER A 276 -13.96 -10.97 1.29
C SER A 276 -13.57 -12.45 1.44
N GLU A 277 -12.40 -12.83 0.90
CA GLU A 277 -11.74 -14.13 1.11
C GLU A 277 -11.02 -14.19 2.48
N VAL A 278 -10.33 -13.12 2.88
CA VAL A 278 -9.49 -13.10 4.11
C VAL A 278 -10.14 -12.42 5.33
N SER A 279 -11.23 -11.69 5.16
CA SER A 279 -11.94 -10.98 6.24
C SER A 279 -13.11 -11.80 6.79
N VAL A 280 -13.46 -11.56 8.06
CA VAL A 280 -14.51 -12.27 8.80
C VAL A 280 -15.65 -11.35 9.21
N ASN A 281 -16.80 -11.93 9.55
CA ASN A 281 -17.96 -11.23 10.12
C ASN A 281 -18.41 -10.00 9.30
N ASP A 282 -18.55 -8.84 9.93
CA ASP A 282 -19.13 -7.65 9.30
C ASP A 282 -18.16 -6.95 8.32
N ASP A 283 -16.83 -7.08 8.53
CA ASP A 283 -15.83 -6.63 7.56
C ASP A 283 -15.97 -7.40 6.24
N ARG A 284 -16.21 -8.73 6.31
CA ARG A 284 -16.49 -9.54 5.12
C ARG A 284 -17.70 -8.99 4.36
N LYS A 285 -18.83 -8.78 5.05
CA LYS A 285 -20.05 -8.26 4.43
C LYS A 285 -19.82 -6.89 3.76
N ALA A 286 -19.13 -5.98 4.44
CA ALA A 286 -18.81 -4.66 3.90
C ALA A 286 -17.93 -4.74 2.64
N ASN A 287 -16.96 -5.66 2.61
CA ASN A 287 -16.10 -5.88 1.45
C ASN A 287 -16.86 -6.52 0.28
N VAL A 288 -17.71 -7.52 0.54
CA VAL A 288 -18.61 -8.11 -0.47
C VAL A 288 -19.49 -7.05 -1.13
N THR A 289 -20.16 -6.20 -0.33
CA THR A 289 -21.02 -5.12 -0.86
C THR A 289 -20.25 -4.16 -1.76
N LYS A 290 -19.08 -3.71 -1.33
CA LYS A 290 -18.25 -2.77 -2.10
C LYS A 290 -17.67 -3.38 -3.38
N SER A 291 -17.32 -4.67 -3.36
CA SER A 291 -16.88 -5.41 -4.54
C SER A 291 -17.99 -5.48 -5.59
N ASN A 292 -19.19 -5.92 -5.18
CA ASN A 292 -20.37 -5.98 -6.04
C ASN A 292 -20.74 -4.62 -6.64
N GLU A 293 -20.76 -3.56 -5.82
CA GLU A 293 -21.02 -2.19 -6.31
C GLU A 293 -20.03 -1.72 -7.38
N ALA A 294 -18.74 -2.01 -7.21
CA ALA A 294 -17.70 -1.60 -8.15
C ALA A 294 -17.80 -2.37 -9.46
N TYR A 295 -17.98 -3.69 -9.42
CA TYR A 295 -18.20 -4.52 -10.61
C TYR A 295 -19.50 -4.16 -11.35
N GLN A 296 -20.59 -3.87 -10.65
CA GLN A 296 -21.85 -3.47 -11.29
C GLN A 296 -21.69 -2.14 -12.03
N LYS A 297 -21.12 -1.11 -11.39
CA LYS A 297 -20.83 0.19 -12.01
C LYS A 297 -19.94 0.02 -13.25
N ALA A 298 -18.90 -0.81 -13.17
CA ALA A 298 -18.05 -1.14 -14.31
C ALA A 298 -18.85 -1.80 -15.45
N THR A 299 -19.76 -2.71 -15.11
CA THR A 299 -20.55 -3.50 -16.06
C THR A 299 -21.56 -2.65 -16.82
N ASP A 300 -22.20 -1.70 -16.14
CA ASP A 300 -23.17 -0.77 -16.76
C ASP A 300 -22.50 0.16 -17.79
N ILE A 301 -21.30 0.64 -17.48
CA ILE A 301 -20.48 1.44 -18.41
C ILE A 301 -19.97 0.54 -19.56
N ALA A 302 -19.41 -0.63 -19.25
CA ALA A 302 -18.86 -1.53 -20.27
C ALA A 302 -19.93 -2.00 -21.28
N LYS A 303 -21.14 -2.35 -20.81
CA LYS A 303 -22.26 -2.74 -21.68
C LYS A 303 -22.73 -1.63 -22.62
N SER A 304 -22.61 -0.37 -22.20
CA SER A 304 -23.07 0.79 -22.98
C SER A 304 -22.00 1.44 -23.85
N LYS A 305 -20.71 1.18 -23.63
CA LYS A 305 -19.59 1.84 -24.32
C LYS A 305 -18.63 0.91 -25.06
N MET A 306 -18.55 -0.37 -24.70
CA MET A 306 -17.49 -1.27 -25.15
C MET A 306 -18.07 -2.46 -25.92
N LEU A 307 -17.42 -2.89 -27.00
CA LEU A 307 -17.83 -4.11 -27.73
C LEU A 307 -17.74 -5.34 -26.81
N PRO A 308 -18.62 -6.36 -26.96
CA PRO A 308 -18.55 -7.60 -26.18
C PRO A 308 -17.19 -8.31 -26.25
N THR A 309 -16.50 -8.18 -27.38
CA THR A 309 -15.17 -8.72 -27.63
C THR A 309 -14.03 -7.91 -27.02
N HIS A 310 -14.28 -6.77 -26.37
CA HIS A 310 -13.22 -5.92 -25.84
C HIS A 310 -12.54 -6.58 -24.62
N PRO A 311 -11.19 -6.70 -24.57
CA PRO A 311 -10.48 -7.41 -23.49
C PRO A 311 -10.87 -6.95 -22.07
N ILE A 312 -10.99 -5.64 -21.84
CA ILE A 312 -11.40 -5.09 -20.53
C ILE A 312 -12.84 -5.52 -20.14
N ARG A 313 -13.79 -5.57 -21.08
CA ARG A 313 -15.18 -6.00 -20.83
C ARG A 313 -15.25 -7.51 -20.55
N LEU A 314 -14.49 -8.30 -21.31
CA LEU A 314 -14.36 -9.74 -21.07
C LEU A 314 -13.71 -10.04 -19.71
N GLY A 315 -12.62 -9.35 -19.38
CA GLY A 315 -11.91 -9.52 -18.12
C GLY A 315 -12.74 -9.06 -16.91
N LEU A 316 -13.60 -8.06 -17.08
CA LEU A 316 -14.60 -7.68 -16.08
C LEU A 316 -15.62 -8.79 -15.87
N ALA A 317 -16.20 -9.35 -16.95
CA ALA A 317 -17.17 -10.43 -16.84
C ALA A 317 -16.58 -11.69 -16.20
N LEU A 318 -15.32 -12.03 -16.51
CA LEU A 318 -14.58 -13.12 -15.87
C LEU A 318 -14.41 -12.89 -14.36
N ASN A 319 -13.94 -11.72 -13.95
CA ASN A 319 -13.68 -11.47 -12.53
C ASN A 319 -14.97 -11.34 -11.71
N PHE A 320 -16.03 -10.81 -12.31
CA PHE A 320 -17.33 -10.67 -11.65
C PHE A 320 -18.09 -12.01 -11.57
N SER A 321 -17.98 -12.90 -12.56
CA SER A 321 -18.55 -14.26 -12.45
C SER A 321 -17.82 -15.09 -11.40
N VAL A 322 -16.49 -15.00 -11.32
CA VAL A 322 -15.70 -15.59 -10.23
C VAL A 322 -16.14 -15.06 -8.86
N PHE A 323 -16.43 -13.75 -8.74
CA PHE A 323 -16.99 -13.18 -7.51
C PHE A 323 -18.35 -13.77 -7.13
N TYR A 324 -19.27 -13.95 -8.10
CA TYR A 324 -20.55 -14.60 -7.84
C TYR A 324 -20.38 -16.06 -7.39
N TYR A 325 -19.44 -16.80 -7.99
CA TYR A 325 -19.19 -18.20 -7.63
C TYR A 325 -18.55 -18.33 -6.24
N GLU A 326 -17.36 -17.75 -6.06
CA GLU A 326 -16.49 -18.03 -4.90
C GLU A 326 -16.87 -17.22 -3.65
N ILE A 327 -17.47 -16.03 -3.81
CA ILE A 327 -17.70 -15.11 -2.69
C ILE A 327 -19.18 -15.04 -2.28
N MET A 328 -20.06 -14.84 -3.26
CA MET A 328 -21.51 -14.77 -3.06
C MET A 328 -22.13 -16.16 -2.87
N ASN A 329 -21.46 -17.21 -3.36
CA ASN A 329 -21.99 -18.58 -3.42
C ASN A 329 -23.30 -18.65 -4.25
N GLU A 330 -23.31 -17.93 -5.38
CA GLU A 330 -24.42 -17.83 -6.34
C GLU A 330 -23.99 -18.44 -7.70
N PRO A 331 -23.81 -19.77 -7.81
CA PRO A 331 -23.25 -20.42 -8.99
C PRO A 331 -24.10 -20.25 -10.25
N GLU A 332 -25.43 -20.13 -10.11
CA GLU A 332 -26.33 -19.88 -11.24
C GLU A 332 -26.07 -18.51 -11.89
N GLU A 333 -25.95 -17.44 -11.10
CA GLU A 333 -25.66 -16.09 -11.61
C GLU A 333 -24.24 -15.97 -12.14
N ALA A 334 -23.26 -16.65 -11.51
CA ALA A 334 -21.90 -16.77 -12.03
C ALA A 334 -21.86 -17.39 -13.44
N CYS A 335 -22.48 -18.57 -13.61
CA CYS A 335 -22.57 -19.27 -14.88
C CYS A 335 -23.35 -18.46 -15.93
N LYS A 336 -24.46 -17.84 -15.54
CA LYS A 336 -25.28 -16.98 -16.41
C LYS A 336 -24.50 -15.76 -16.91
N LEU A 337 -23.74 -15.09 -16.05
CA LEU A 337 -22.91 -13.94 -16.41
C LEU A 337 -21.75 -14.33 -17.33
N ALA A 338 -21.02 -15.39 -16.97
CA ALA A 338 -19.90 -15.88 -17.77
C ALA A 338 -20.34 -16.37 -19.15
N LYS A 339 -21.45 -17.12 -19.23
CA LYS A 339 -22.02 -17.60 -20.48
C LYS A 339 -22.51 -16.47 -21.36
N ALA A 340 -23.24 -15.50 -20.80
CA ALA A 340 -23.71 -14.35 -21.58
C ALA A 340 -22.54 -13.57 -22.20
N ALA A 341 -21.48 -13.30 -21.44
CA ALA A 341 -20.29 -12.63 -21.96
C ALA A 341 -19.57 -13.43 -23.05
N PHE A 342 -19.48 -14.75 -22.90
CA PHE A 342 -18.88 -15.65 -23.89
C PHE A 342 -19.69 -15.72 -25.19
N ASP A 343 -21.01 -15.92 -25.10
CA ASP A 343 -21.92 -16.00 -26.23
C ASP A 343 -21.99 -14.66 -27.00
N GLU A 344 -22.06 -13.52 -26.29
CA GLU A 344 -22.03 -12.17 -26.88
C GLU A 344 -20.71 -11.90 -27.63
N ALA A 345 -19.57 -12.38 -27.11
CA ALA A 345 -18.26 -12.17 -27.72
C ALA A 345 -18.01 -13.09 -28.92
N ILE A 346 -18.46 -14.36 -28.88
CA ILE A 346 -18.43 -15.25 -30.06
C ILE A 346 -19.17 -14.62 -31.24
N ALA A 347 -20.32 -14.00 -30.98
CA ALA A 347 -21.16 -13.41 -32.03
C ALA A 347 -20.54 -12.21 -32.77
N GLN A 348 -19.38 -11.69 -32.31
CA GLN A 348 -18.69 -10.53 -32.90
C GLN A 348 -17.16 -10.74 -33.02
N LEU A 349 -16.68 -11.97 -32.84
CA LEU A 349 -15.24 -12.31 -32.80
C LEU A 349 -14.53 -12.02 -34.14
N ASP A 350 -15.28 -12.10 -35.24
CA ASP A 350 -14.85 -11.84 -36.62
C ASP A 350 -14.50 -10.38 -36.91
N GLN A 351 -14.82 -9.46 -35.99
CA GLN A 351 -14.59 -8.01 -36.13
C GLN A 351 -13.29 -7.53 -35.44
N LEU A 352 -12.53 -8.42 -34.81
CA LEU A 352 -11.31 -8.07 -34.06
C LEU A 352 -10.09 -7.87 -34.97
N ASN A 353 -9.21 -6.94 -34.56
CA ASN A 353 -7.85 -6.84 -35.08
C ASN A 353 -6.93 -7.89 -34.42
N GLU A 354 -5.78 -8.17 -35.04
CA GLU A 354 -4.88 -9.28 -34.65
C GLU A 354 -4.35 -9.16 -33.20
N GLU A 355 -4.10 -7.94 -32.73
CA GLU A 355 -3.62 -7.66 -31.37
C GLU A 355 -4.72 -7.93 -30.33
N SER A 356 -5.91 -7.37 -30.52
CA SER A 356 -7.06 -7.57 -29.62
C SER A 356 -7.59 -9.01 -29.67
N TYR A 357 -7.49 -9.69 -30.82
CA TYR A 357 -7.91 -11.08 -30.99
C TYR A 357 -7.20 -12.01 -30.01
N LYS A 358 -5.89 -11.85 -29.82
CA LYS A 358 -5.09 -12.70 -28.92
C LYS A 358 -5.51 -12.57 -27.46
N ASP A 359 -5.67 -11.34 -26.97
CA ASP A 359 -6.03 -11.09 -25.57
C ASP A 359 -7.49 -11.49 -25.29
N SER A 360 -8.41 -11.16 -26.20
CA SER A 360 -9.82 -11.53 -26.07
C SER A 360 -10.03 -13.04 -26.10
N THR A 361 -9.36 -13.77 -27.00
CA THR A 361 -9.50 -15.23 -27.08
C THR A 361 -8.91 -15.94 -25.85
N LEU A 362 -7.84 -15.42 -25.25
CA LEU A 362 -7.31 -15.94 -23.99
C LEU A 362 -8.31 -15.77 -22.84
N ILE A 363 -8.96 -14.60 -22.71
CA ILE A 363 -9.95 -14.37 -21.65
C ILE A 363 -11.23 -15.19 -21.90
N MET A 364 -11.65 -15.33 -23.15
CA MET A 364 -12.79 -16.20 -23.52
C MET A 364 -12.49 -17.68 -23.22
N GLN A 365 -11.25 -18.13 -23.40
CA GLN A 365 -10.83 -19.46 -22.96
C GLN A 365 -10.99 -19.62 -21.44
N LEU A 366 -10.50 -18.67 -20.64
CA LEU A 366 -10.68 -18.70 -19.17
C LEU A 366 -12.16 -18.73 -18.75
N LEU A 367 -13.02 -17.94 -19.41
CA LEU A 367 -14.47 -17.97 -19.20
C LEU A 367 -15.07 -19.36 -19.48
N ARG A 368 -14.70 -19.99 -20.59
CA ARG A 368 -15.15 -21.34 -20.97
C ARG A 368 -14.64 -22.40 -20.00
N ASP A 369 -13.38 -22.31 -19.59
CA ASP A 369 -12.73 -23.29 -18.74
C ASP A 369 -13.35 -23.23 -17.32
N ASN A 370 -13.62 -22.01 -16.80
CA ASN A 370 -14.43 -21.82 -15.58
C ASN A 370 -15.86 -22.37 -15.71
N LEU A 371 -16.59 -22.04 -16.79
CA LEU A 371 -17.94 -22.56 -17.04
C LEU A 371 -17.97 -24.09 -17.06
N THR A 372 -16.96 -24.73 -17.61
CA THR A 372 -16.85 -26.19 -17.65
C THR A 372 -16.70 -26.76 -16.24
N LEU A 373 -15.82 -26.16 -15.43
CA LEU A 373 -15.56 -26.58 -14.05
C LEU A 373 -16.79 -26.40 -13.15
N TRP A 374 -17.41 -25.22 -13.18
CA TRP A 374 -18.60 -24.88 -12.37
C TRP A 374 -19.84 -25.71 -12.74
N THR A 375 -19.98 -26.10 -14.02
CA THR A 375 -21.09 -26.98 -14.45
C THR A 375 -20.84 -28.46 -14.17
N SER A 376 -19.59 -28.90 -14.02
CA SER A 376 -19.29 -30.24 -13.47
C SER A 376 -19.50 -30.30 -11.96
N ASP A 377 -19.12 -29.25 -11.21
CA ASP A 377 -19.29 -29.21 -9.75
C ASP A 377 -20.78 -29.29 -9.38
N THR A 378 -21.62 -28.45 -9.99
CA THR A 378 -23.09 -28.45 -9.74
C THR A 378 -23.79 -29.75 -10.18
N GLN A 379 -23.25 -30.49 -11.16
CA GLN A 379 -23.75 -31.82 -11.51
C GLN A 379 -23.36 -32.87 -10.45
N ALA A 380 -22.12 -32.84 -9.98
CA ALA A 380 -21.64 -33.75 -8.95
C ALA A 380 -22.34 -33.54 -7.58
N GLU A 381 -22.65 -32.29 -7.22
CA GLU A 381 -23.46 -31.97 -6.03
C GLU A 381 -24.88 -32.51 -6.16
N ALA A 382 -25.54 -32.30 -7.30
CA ALA A 382 -26.89 -32.81 -7.55
C ALA A 382 -26.97 -34.35 -7.56
N GLU A 383 -25.94 -35.04 -8.05
CA GLU A 383 -25.84 -36.50 -7.99
C GLU A 383 -25.65 -36.99 -6.54
N GLN A 384 -24.82 -36.32 -5.73
CA GLN A 384 -24.62 -36.68 -4.32
C GLN A 384 -25.84 -36.39 -3.43
N GLU A 385 -26.61 -35.33 -3.69
CA GLU A 385 -27.90 -35.11 -3.01
C GLU A 385 -28.97 -36.12 -3.44
N GLY A 386 -28.90 -36.62 -4.68
CA GLY A 386 -29.79 -37.65 -5.21
C GLY A 386 -29.51 -39.07 -4.68
N GLU A 387 -28.26 -39.40 -4.32
CA GLU A 387 -27.90 -40.69 -3.72
C GLU A 387 -28.13 -40.77 -2.19
N ASN A 388 -28.37 -39.64 -1.53
CA ASN A 388 -28.63 -39.54 -0.08
C ASN A 388 -30.13 -39.39 0.30
N GLN A 389 -31.05 -39.61 -0.66
CA GLN A 389 -32.51 -39.64 -0.46
C GLN A 389 -33.10 -41.04 -0.68
#